data_AF-A0A373VLY9-F1
#
_entry.id   AF-A0A373VLY9-F1
#
_cell.length_a   1.000
_cell.length_b   1.000
_cell.length_c   1.000
_cell.angle_alpha   90.00
_cell.angle_beta   90.00
_cell.angle_gamma   90.00
#
_symmetry.space_group_name_H-M   'P 1'
#
loop_
_entity.id
_entity.type
_entity.pdbx_description
1 polymer ?
#
loop_
_entity_poly.entity_id
_entity_poly.type
_entity_poly.pdbx_seq_one_letter_code
_entity_poly.pdbx_strand_id
1 'polypeptide(L)'
;MNVCEVPDVCKNMEYKLVTEDSKTRVYLSLVREFNKAEYEKYYRAKKKAKMKKRIILAAKVMKYVVPVLVSTVLYNALSQRLYIERGSHEIGSEAFLVGMIGLGIFCFLSWLVGGDEY
;
A
#
# COMPACT_ATOMS: atom_id res chain seq x y z
N MET A 1 34.77 9.84 16.68
CA MET A 1 34.13 8.51 16.63
C MET A 1 33.38 8.42 15.31
N ASN A 2 33.86 7.64 14.35
CA ASN A 2 33.08 7.33 13.15
C ASN A 2 32.07 6.25 13.53
N VAL A 3 30.81 6.65 13.69
CA VAL A 3 29.69 5.73 13.90
C VAL A 3 29.47 4.99 12.58
N CYS A 4 30.03 3.79 12.46
CA CYS A 4 29.65 2.87 11.40
C CYS A 4 28.27 2.31 11.75
N GLU A 5 27.21 2.99 11.30
CA GLU A 5 25.86 2.43 11.30
C GLU A 5 25.78 1.30 10.27
N VAL A 6 26.12 0.07 10.65
CA VAL A 6 25.60 -1.11 9.94
C VAL A 6 25.43 -2.26 10.92
N PRO A 7 24.20 -2.59 11.33
CA PRO A 7 23.81 -3.98 11.19
C PRO A 7 22.29 -4.16 10.98
N ASP A 8 21.82 -4.04 9.73
CA ASP A 8 20.56 -4.66 9.31
C ASP A 8 20.79 -5.65 8.13
N VAL A 9 22.06 -5.93 7.82
CA VAL A 9 22.53 -6.62 6.61
C VAL A 9 23.41 -7.84 6.92
N CYS A 10 23.66 -8.18 8.19
CA CYS A 10 24.29 -9.46 8.54
C CYS A 10 23.25 -10.59 8.49
N LYS A 11 22.65 -10.84 7.32
CA LYS A 11 21.72 -11.96 7.14
C LYS A 11 22.42 -13.31 6.95
N ASN A 12 23.72 -13.30 6.66
CA ASN A 12 24.53 -14.50 6.45
C ASN A 12 25.80 -14.40 7.33
N MET A 13 25.66 -14.61 8.64
CA MET A 13 26.80 -14.84 9.52
C MET A 13 27.14 -16.32 9.47
N GLU A 14 28.31 -16.65 8.95
CA GLU A 14 28.82 -18.02 9.03
C GLU A 14 29.55 -18.19 10.36
N TYR A 15 29.09 -19.13 11.19
CA TYR A 15 29.75 -19.44 12.45
C TYR A 15 30.76 -20.55 12.20
N LYS A 16 32.04 -20.27 12.44
CA LYS A 16 33.07 -21.32 12.50
C LYS A 16 33.35 -21.68 13.96
N LEU A 17 33.33 -22.97 14.25
CA LEU A 17 33.79 -23.52 15.53
C LEU A 17 35.32 -23.56 15.49
N VAL A 18 35.98 -22.86 16.41
CA VAL A 18 37.44 -22.74 16.42
C VAL A 18 38.08 -23.75 17.39
N THR A 19 37.46 -23.96 18.55
CA THR A 19 37.91 -24.94 19.54
C THR A 19 36.72 -25.48 20.33
N GLU A 20 36.71 -26.80 20.57
CA GLU A 20 35.76 -27.48 21.43
C GLU A 20 36.51 -28.05 22.63
N ASP A 21 36.77 -27.22 23.64
CA ASP A 21 37.24 -27.72 24.94
C ASP A 21 36.05 -28.25 25.74
N SER A 22 36.28 -29.30 26.52
CA SER A 22 35.30 -30.14 27.25
C SER A 22 34.25 -29.41 28.13
N LYS A 23 34.35 -28.08 28.28
CA LYS A 23 33.40 -27.24 29.03
C LYS A 23 32.83 -26.02 28.29
N THR A 24 33.38 -25.61 27.14
CA THR A 24 32.93 -24.37 26.48
C THR A 24 33.10 -24.42 24.97
N ARG A 25 31.98 -24.28 24.24
CA ARG A 25 31.95 -24.13 22.78
C ARG A 25 32.14 -22.65 22.43
N VAL A 26 33.23 -22.34 21.73
CA VAL A 26 33.48 -20.97 21.24
C VAL A 26 33.16 -20.90 19.75
N TYR A 27 32.13 -20.12 19.41
CA TYR A 27 31.74 -19.83 18.03
C TYR A 27 32.28 -18.47 17.60
N LEU A 28 32.97 -18.43 16.46
CA LEU A 28 33.46 -17.20 15.86
C LEU A 28 32.56 -16.86 14.67
N SER A 29 31.84 -15.75 14.73
CA SER A 29 31.03 -15.26 13.61
C SER A 29 31.97 -14.63 12.58
N LEU A 30 32.18 -15.31 11.45
CA LEU A 30 32.87 -14.73 10.31
C LEU A 30 31.89 -13.89 9.52
N VAL A 31 32.21 -12.60 9.40
CA VAL A 31 31.49 -11.67 8.55
C VAL A 31 31.90 -11.97 7.11
N ARG A 32 30.96 -12.43 6.28
CA ARG A 32 31.17 -12.59 4.84
C ARG A 32 31.57 -11.22 4.26
N GLU A 33 32.62 -11.17 3.43
CA GLU A 33 33.03 -9.92 2.79
C GLU A 33 31.87 -9.27 2.03
N PHE A 34 31.72 -7.96 2.22
CA PHE A 34 30.59 -7.21 1.69
C PHE A 34 30.64 -7.16 0.16
N ASN A 35 29.76 -7.95 -0.49
CA ASN A 35 29.60 -7.89 -1.94
C ASN A 35 28.66 -6.74 -2.34
N LYS A 36 29.25 -5.66 -2.84
CA LYS A 36 28.52 -4.45 -3.28
C LYS A 36 27.48 -4.76 -4.36
N ALA A 37 27.75 -5.70 -5.28
CA ALA A 37 26.83 -6.05 -6.36
C ALA A 37 25.58 -6.79 -5.84
N GLU A 38 25.74 -7.66 -4.84
CA GLU A 38 24.63 -8.35 -4.16
C GLU A 38 23.79 -7.34 -3.36
N TYR A 39 24.46 -6.42 -2.67
CA TYR A 39 23.82 -5.36 -1.91
C TYR A 39 22.96 -4.43 -2.79
N GLU A 40 23.46 -4.00 -3.94
CA GLU A 40 22.71 -3.14 -4.86
C GLU A 40 21.47 -3.84 -5.46
N LYS A 41 21.56 -5.15 -5.71
CA LYS A 41 20.41 -5.95 -6.15
C LYS A 41 19.34 -6.01 -5.06
N TYR A 42 19.76 -6.28 -3.81
CA TYR A 42 18.85 -6.28 -2.66
C TYR A 42 18.16 -4.93 -2.45
N TYR A 43 18.91 -3.82 -2.49
CA TYR A 43 18.33 -2.50 -2.30
C TYR A 43 17.32 -2.14 -3.38
N ARG A 44 17.60 -2.48 -4.65
CA ARG A 44 16.65 -2.31 -5.76
C ARG A 44 15.38 -3.11 -5.55
N ALA A 45 15.48 -4.36 -5.10
CA ALA A 45 14.32 -5.20 -4.79
C ALA A 45 13.50 -4.62 -3.62
N LYS A 46 14.16 -4.19 -2.53
CA LYS A 46 13.52 -3.55 -1.36
C LYS A 46 12.79 -2.26 -1.76
N LYS A 47 13.39 -1.42 -2.62
CA LYS A 47 12.77 -0.19 -3.13
C LYS A 47 11.53 -0.51 -3.99
N LYS A 48 11.62 -1.50 -4.89
CA LYS A 48 10.47 -1.95 -5.71
C LYS A 48 9.33 -2.48 -4.84
N ALA A 49 9.63 -3.30 -3.82
CA ALA A 49 8.63 -3.82 -2.90
C ALA A 49 7.92 -2.71 -2.09
N LYS A 50 8.67 -1.70 -1.62
CA LYS A 50 8.12 -0.54 -0.91
C LYS A 50 7.19 0.27 -1.82
N MET A 51 7.56 0.47 -3.08
CA MET A 51 6.70 1.13 -4.07
C MET A 51 5.44 0.32 -4.36
N LYS A 52 5.55 -0.99 -4.57
CA LYS A 52 4.39 -1.87 -4.81
C LYS A 52 3.38 -1.80 -3.65
N LYS A 53 3.85 -1.85 -2.40
CA LYS A 53 2.99 -1.68 -1.22
C LYS A 53 2.25 -0.34 -1.20
N ARG A 54 2.93 0.75 -1.56
CA ARG A 54 2.31 2.09 -1.65
C ARG A 54 1.25 2.17 -2.74
N ILE A 55 1.50 1.57 -3.90
CA ILE A 55 0.55 1.54 -5.01
C ILE A 55 -0.70 0.73 -4.62
N ILE A 56 -0.53 -0.43 -3.99
CA ILE A 56 -1.65 -1.24 -3.49
C ILE A 56 -2.46 -0.46 -2.45
N LEU A 57 -1.79 0.24 -1.52
CA LEU A 57 -2.46 1.08 -0.54
C LEU A 57 -3.26 2.22 -1.21
N ALA A 58 -2.64 2.91 -2.17
CA ALA A 58 -3.30 3.97 -2.93
C ALA A 58 -4.52 3.44 -3.70
N ALA A 59 -4.42 2.29 -4.36
CA ALA A 59 -5.54 1.64 -5.03
C ALA A 59 -6.69 1.31 -4.05
N LYS A 60 -6.36 0.81 -2.85
CA LYS A 60 -7.35 0.51 -1.80
C LYS A 60 -8.07 1.77 -1.30
N VAL A 61 -7.38 2.91 -1.20
CA VAL A 61 -8.00 4.19 -0.85
C VAL A 61 -8.87 4.72 -2.00
N MET A 62 -8.36 4.65 -3.24
CA MET A 62 -9.06 5.11 -4.44
C MET A 62 -10.41 4.41 -4.64
N LYS A 63 -10.52 3.13 -4.25
CA LYS A 63 -11.78 2.35 -4.23
C LYS A 63 -12.93 3.09 -3.52
N TYR A 64 -12.63 3.84 -2.47
CA TYR A 64 -13.65 4.56 -1.67
C TYR A 64 -13.75 6.03 -2.07
N VAL A 65 -12.63 6.67 -2.39
CA VAL A 65 -12.60 8.10 -2.73
C VAL A 65 -13.30 8.38 -4.05
N VAL A 66 -13.12 7.53 -5.06
CA VAL A 66 -13.70 7.74 -6.40
C VAL A 66 -15.23 7.74 -6.38
N PRO A 67 -15.93 6.73 -5.80
CA PRO A 67 -17.39 6.75 -5.70
C PRO A 67 -17.94 7.98 -4.99
N VAL A 68 -17.28 8.43 -3.92
CA VAL A 68 -17.72 9.60 -3.15
C VAL A 68 -17.58 10.86 -3.99
N LEU A 69 -16.43 11.08 -4.63
CA LEU A 69 -16.22 12.24 -5.49
C LEU A 69 -17.20 12.27 -6.67
N VAL A 70 -17.39 11.14 -7.35
CA VAL A 70 -18.35 11.05 -8.47
C VAL A 70 -19.77 11.36 -7.97
N SER A 71 -20.17 10.80 -6.83
CA SER A 71 -21.50 11.03 -6.25
C SER A 71 -21.72 12.51 -5.91
N THR A 72 -20.73 13.17 -5.29
CA THR A 72 -20.84 14.60 -4.93
C THR A 72 -20.94 15.52 -6.14
N VAL A 73 -20.14 15.27 -7.18
CA VAL A 73 -20.20 16.05 -8.43
C VAL A 73 -21.52 15.82 -9.15
N LEU A 74 -21.98 14.57 -9.22
CA LEU A 74 -23.26 14.23 -9.85
C LEU A 74 -24.44 14.86 -9.12
N TYR A 75 -24.41 14.84 -7.78
CA TYR A 75 -25.42 15.49 -6.95
C TYR A 75 -25.47 16.99 -7.21
N ASN A 76 -24.32 17.67 -7.22
CA ASN A 76 -24.28 19.11 -7.47
C ASN A 76 -24.80 19.47 -8.87
N ALA A 77 -24.42 18.69 -9.89
CA ALA A 77 -24.90 18.90 -11.26
C ALA A 77 -26.42 18.68 -11.41
N LEU A 78 -26.96 17.62 -10.78
CA LEU A 78 -28.39 17.33 -10.81
C LEU A 78 -29.18 18.37 -10.01
N SER A 79 -28.69 18.74 -8.84
CA SER A 79 -29.33 19.73 -7.98
C SER A 79 -29.39 21.11 -8.65
N GLN A 80 -28.32 21.53 -9.34
CA GLN A 80 -28.35 22.76 -10.14
C GLN A 80 -29.36 22.71 -11.28
N ARG A 81 -29.48 21.58 -11.97
CA ARG A 81 -30.45 21.41 -13.07
C ARG A 81 -31.89 21.46 -12.56
N LEU A 82 -32.17 20.78 -11.46
CA LEU A 82 -33.50 20.71 -10.86
C LEU A 82 -33.88 22.01 -10.14
N TYR A 83 -32.92 22.74 -9.60
CA TYR A 83 -33.12 24.10 -9.09
C TYR A 83 -33.64 25.06 -10.17
N ILE A 84 -33.10 24.97 -11.40
CA ILE A 84 -33.55 25.80 -12.53
C ILE A 84 -34.97 25.41 -12.98
N GLU A 85 -35.31 24.11 -12.97
CA GLU A 85 -36.63 23.64 -13.39
C GLU A 85 -37.74 23.84 -12.35
N ARG A 86 -37.45 23.67 -11.05
CA ARG A 86 -38.45 23.78 -9.97
C ARG A 86 -38.39 25.08 -9.18
N GLY A 87 -37.33 25.87 -9.31
CA GLY A 87 -37.15 27.12 -8.55
C GLY A 87 -36.97 26.95 -7.04
N SER A 88 -36.77 25.72 -6.55
CA SER A 88 -36.62 25.40 -5.13
C SER A 88 -35.65 24.24 -4.91
N HIS A 89 -34.96 24.24 -3.76
CA HIS A 89 -33.96 23.25 -3.39
C HIS A 89 -34.60 22.09 -2.61
N GLU A 90 -35.46 21.31 -3.25
CA GLU A 90 -36.08 20.13 -2.61
C GLU A 90 -35.11 18.93 -2.62
N ILE A 91 -34.68 18.50 -1.44
CA ILE A 91 -33.87 17.29 -1.25
C ILE A 91 -34.79 16.08 -1.37
N GLY A 92 -34.95 15.55 -2.58
CA GLY A 92 -35.86 14.44 -2.87
C GLY A 92 -35.19 13.30 -3.64
N SER A 93 -35.75 12.98 -4.80
CA SER A 93 -35.35 11.84 -5.65
C SER A 93 -33.90 11.87 -6.14
N GLU A 94 -33.26 13.03 -6.16
CA GLU A 94 -31.85 13.21 -6.53
C GLU A 94 -30.89 12.44 -5.63
N ALA A 95 -31.11 12.52 -4.32
CA ALA A 95 -30.26 11.86 -3.33
C ALA A 95 -30.36 10.33 -3.46
N PHE A 96 -31.56 9.82 -3.79
CA PHE A 96 -31.78 8.40 -4.03
C PHE A 96 -31.06 7.91 -5.30
N LEU A 97 -31.17 8.66 -6.41
CA LEU A 97 -30.51 8.34 -7.69
C LEU A 97 -28.99 8.38 -7.56
N VAL A 98 -28.46 9.41 -6.90
CA VAL A 98 -27.01 9.54 -6.61
C VAL A 98 -26.54 8.40 -5.71
N GLY A 99 -27.32 8.04 -4.68
CA GLY A 99 -27.01 6.90 -3.81
C GLY A 99 -26.90 5.59 -4.59
N MET A 100 -27.85 5.31 -5.49
CA MET A 100 -27.84 4.10 -6.33
C MET A 100 -26.66 4.06 -7.31
N ILE A 101 -26.34 5.20 -7.93
CA ILE A 101 -25.19 5.31 -8.84
C ILE A 101 -23.88 5.15 -8.07
N GLY A 102 -23.75 5.80 -6.91
CA GLY A 102 -22.57 5.67 -6.04
C GLY A 102 -22.34 4.23 -5.59
N LEU A 103 -23.42 3.53 -5.23
CA LEU A 103 -23.37 2.11 -4.82
C LEU A 103 -23.01 1.20 -5.99
N GLY A 104 -23.54 1.47 -7.19
CA GLY A 104 -23.17 0.76 -8.42
C GLY A 104 -21.68 0.92 -8.78
N ILE A 105 -21.15 2.15 -8.71
CA ILE A 105 -19.72 2.43 -8.97
C ILE A 105 -18.85 1.74 -7.92
N PHE A 106 -19.27 1.75 -6.65
CA PHE A 106 -18.55 1.05 -5.58
C PHE A 106 -18.51 -0.47 -5.80
N CYS A 107 -19.63 -1.09 -6.19
CA CYS A 107 -19.68 -2.50 -6.54
C CYS A 107 -18.80 -2.82 -7.77
N PHE A 108 -18.85 -1.96 -8.80
CA PHE A 108 -18.03 -2.12 -10.00
C PHE A 108 -16.53 -2.02 -9.70
N LEU A 109 -16.10 -1.03 -8.92
CA LEU A 109 -14.71 -0.90 -8.49
C LEU A 109 -14.29 -2.03 -7.55
N SER A 110 -15.20 -2.51 -6.71
CA SER A 110 -14.94 -3.69 -5.86
C SER A 110 -14.68 -4.94 -6.67
N TRP A 111 -15.41 -5.12 -7.76
CA TRP A 111 -15.19 -6.22 -8.69
C TRP A 111 -13.89 -6.06 -9.49
N LEU A 112 -13.59 -4.84 -9.97
CA LEU A 112 -12.42 -4.53 -10.81
C LEU A 112 -11.10 -4.62 -10.04
N VAL A 113 -11.09 -4.23 -8.76
CA VAL A 113 -9.92 -4.36 -7.86
C VAL A 113 -9.63 -5.84 -7.52
N GLY A 114 -10.50 -6.77 -7.93
CA GLY A 114 -10.46 -8.17 -7.56
C GLY A 114 -11.18 -8.33 -6.23
N GLY A 115 -12.23 -9.15 -6.22
CA GLY A 115 -12.83 -9.63 -4.98
C GLY A 115 -11.72 -10.14 -4.08
N ASP A 116 -11.80 -9.79 -2.79
CA ASP A 116 -10.84 -10.18 -1.75
C ASP A 116 -10.62 -11.71 -1.78
N GLU A 117 -9.65 -12.17 -2.57
CA GLU A 117 -8.95 -13.43 -2.35
C GLU A 117 -7.70 -13.12 -1.52
N TYR A 118 -7.91 -12.65 -0.28
CA TYR A 118 -6.98 -12.75 0.86
C TYR A 118 -7.76 -12.73 2.16
#